data_AF-A0A496W7I6-F1
#
_entry.id   AF-A0A496W7I6-F1
#
_cell.length_a   1.000
_cell.length_b   1.000
_cell.length_c   1.000
_cell.angle_alpha   90.00
_cell.angle_beta   90.00
_cell.angle_gamma   90.00
#
_symmetry.space_group_name_H-M   'P 1'
#
loop_
_entity.id
_entity.type
_entity.pdbx_description
1 polymer ?
#
loop_
_entity_poly.entity_id
_entity_poly.type
_entity_poly.pdbx_seq_one_letter_code
_entity_poly.pdbx_strand_id
1 'polypeptide(L)'
;MALPLTHPTMQPILKENKMLIKRFIIVGCFLISTNLYAEAITDGTLGRVESLSGDFTIPDNLGQQEGGNLFHSFQTFNINTGESATFTGPSSVENIISRVTGRSESFIDGTLSSKIDGANLYLLNPSGILFGENASLDITGSFHASTADVLHLEEGGRFDVTNPSNSLLTVAQPAAFGFLGNDPGAITLEGTRIVVEAPPELEGPERDEGRGFDEGKTLSLIGSINHPLSKIRFCLHQIHGLHPVLGLQVLGEPQLRYECL
;
A
#
# COMPACT_ATOMS: atom_id res chain seq x y z
N MET A 1 34.67 15.91 95.94
CA MET A 1 34.45 14.90 94.87
C MET A 1 32.98 14.97 94.51
N ALA A 2 32.64 15.66 93.41
CA ALA A 2 31.28 16.03 93.07
C ALA A 2 30.55 14.91 92.31
N LEU A 3 29.32 14.59 92.75
CA LEU A 3 28.41 13.65 92.10
C LEU A 3 27.57 14.38 91.03
N PRO A 4 27.44 13.87 89.80
CA PRO A 4 26.61 14.48 88.77
C PRO A 4 25.14 14.02 88.86
N LEU A 5 24.22 14.98 88.67
CA LEU A 5 22.77 14.78 88.57
C LEU A 5 22.40 14.26 87.17
N THR A 6 21.62 13.19 87.10
CA THR A 6 21.06 12.65 85.85
C THR A 6 19.68 13.27 85.58
N HIS A 7 19.46 13.73 84.36
CA HIS A 7 18.19 14.28 83.88
C HIS A 7 17.48 13.22 83.00
N PRO A 8 16.17 12.96 83.14
CA PRO A 8 15.50 11.90 82.42
C PRO A 8 15.27 12.27 80.95
N THR A 9 15.58 11.34 80.06
CA THR A 9 15.40 11.45 78.61
C THR A 9 13.93 11.16 78.26
N MET A 10 13.22 12.16 77.72
CA MET A 10 11.95 11.93 77.03
C MET A 10 12.21 11.39 75.62
N GLN A 11 11.57 10.26 75.27
CA GLN A 11 11.52 9.78 73.89
C GLN A 11 10.41 10.49 73.11
N PRO A 12 10.64 10.93 71.86
CA PRO A 12 9.55 11.18 70.94
C PRO A 12 9.15 9.90 70.20
N ILE A 13 7.87 9.59 70.33
CA ILE A 13 7.11 8.53 69.65
C ILE A 13 7.21 8.74 68.14
N LEU A 14 8.02 7.94 67.46
CA LEU A 14 8.00 7.86 65.99
C LEU A 14 6.84 6.96 65.57
N LYS A 15 5.66 7.55 65.40
CA LYS A 15 4.49 6.87 64.84
C LYS A 15 4.72 6.68 63.34
N GLU A 16 4.71 5.41 62.93
CA GLU A 16 4.86 4.93 61.57
C GLU A 16 4.01 5.71 60.56
N ASN A 17 4.65 6.19 59.49
CA ASN A 17 3.97 6.63 58.25
C ASN A 17 4.92 6.47 57.05
N LYS A 18 5.59 5.32 56.93
CA LYS A 18 6.47 5.01 55.78
C LYS A 18 5.75 4.33 54.60
N MET A 19 4.43 4.16 54.67
CA MET A 19 3.68 3.32 53.73
C MET A 19 2.67 4.06 52.84
N LEU A 20 2.72 5.39 52.74
CA LEU A 20 1.82 6.13 51.82
C LEU A 20 2.51 6.92 50.71
N ILE A 21 3.83 7.16 50.79
CA ILE A 21 4.53 8.00 49.79
C ILE A 21 5.09 7.17 48.62
N LYS A 22 5.19 5.84 48.75
CA LYS A 22 5.71 4.96 47.67
C LYS A 22 4.68 4.56 46.60
N ARG A 23 3.41 4.98 46.71
CA ARG A 23 2.36 4.64 45.73
C ARG A 23 2.01 5.76 44.74
N PHE A 24 2.67 6.92 44.82
CA PHE A 24 2.36 8.09 43.99
C PHE A 24 3.38 8.39 42.88
N ILE A 25 4.38 7.53 42.64
CA ILE A 25 5.40 7.72 41.58
C ILE A 25 5.34 6.59 40.52
N ILE A 26 4.21 5.91 40.34
CA ILE A 26 4.01 4.96 39.24
C ILE A 26 2.64 5.17 38.60
N VAL A 27 2.35 6.40 38.22
CA VAL A 27 1.42 6.71 37.13
C VAL A 27 2.07 7.82 36.30
N GLY A 28 3.30 7.56 35.84
CA GLY A 28 3.82 8.28 34.70
C GLY A 28 3.02 7.78 33.51
N CYS A 29 2.06 8.59 33.04
CA CYS A 29 1.48 8.44 31.71
C CYS A 29 2.65 8.26 30.75
N PHE A 30 2.90 7.02 30.35
CA PHE A 30 3.71 6.71 29.19
C PHE A 30 2.83 7.12 28.01
N LEU A 31 2.80 8.43 27.74
CA LEU A 31 2.47 8.94 26.42
C LEU A 31 3.61 8.44 25.54
N ILE A 32 3.51 7.19 25.08
CA ILE A 32 4.26 6.74 23.93
C ILE A 32 3.74 7.63 22.82
N SER A 33 4.45 8.73 22.56
CA SER A 33 4.31 9.45 21.31
C SER A 33 4.73 8.45 20.25
N THR A 34 3.74 7.76 19.67
CA THR A 34 3.93 7.03 18.43
C THR A 34 4.32 8.09 17.43
N ASN A 35 5.61 8.15 17.09
CA ASN A 35 6.05 8.94 15.95
C ASN A 35 5.39 8.27 14.75
N LEU A 36 4.30 8.85 14.28
CA LEU A 36 3.70 8.51 13.00
C LEU A 36 4.69 9.09 11.96
N TYR A 37 5.61 8.26 11.49
CA TYR A 37 6.38 8.62 10.31
C TYR A 37 5.39 8.73 9.17
N ALA A 38 5.46 9.81 8.38
CA ALA A 38 4.59 9.93 7.21
C ALA A 38 4.84 8.74 6.29
N GLU A 39 3.78 8.00 5.96
CA GLU A 39 3.86 6.73 5.25
C GLU A 39 3.76 6.94 3.75
N ALA A 40 2.99 7.95 3.34
CA ALA A 40 3.04 8.52 2.02
C ALA A 40 3.37 10.02 2.08
N ILE A 41 4.22 10.47 1.16
CA ILE A 41 4.55 11.90 0.99
C ILE A 41 4.45 12.20 -0.49
N THR A 42 3.61 13.16 -0.90
CA THR A 42 3.58 13.62 -2.30
C THR A 42 4.83 14.44 -2.62
N ASP A 43 5.39 14.31 -3.82
CA ASP A 43 6.66 14.96 -4.18
C ASP A 43 6.53 16.41 -4.69
N GLY A 44 5.30 16.88 -4.87
CA GLY A 44 5.01 18.24 -5.34
C GLY A 44 5.07 18.44 -6.85
N THR A 45 5.32 17.39 -7.64
CA THR A 45 5.43 17.50 -9.11
C THR A 45 4.07 17.54 -9.82
N LEU A 46 3.02 16.99 -9.21
CA LEU A 46 1.65 16.90 -9.75
C LEU A 46 0.59 17.53 -8.85
N GLY A 47 0.99 18.14 -7.74
CA GLY A 47 0.09 18.61 -6.70
C GLY A 47 0.87 19.30 -5.59
N ARG A 48 0.21 19.61 -4.47
CA ARG A 48 0.92 20.12 -3.28
C ARG A 48 1.76 19.02 -2.65
N VAL A 49 2.78 19.39 -1.88
CA VAL A 49 3.48 18.47 -0.97
C VAL A 49 2.61 18.24 0.26
N GLU A 50 2.33 16.98 0.57
CA GLU A 50 1.49 16.56 1.68
C GLU A 50 2.03 15.26 2.29
N SER A 51 1.93 15.15 3.62
CA SER A 51 2.30 13.96 4.39
C SER A 51 1.04 13.25 4.88
N LEU A 52 0.93 11.97 4.57
CA LEU A 52 -0.23 11.10 4.83
C LEU A 52 0.21 9.89 5.69
N SER A 53 -0.67 9.43 6.57
CA SER A 53 -0.41 8.33 7.52
C SER A 53 -1.70 7.85 8.17
N GLY A 54 -1.72 6.62 8.68
CA GLY A 54 -2.89 5.99 9.30
C GLY A 54 -3.87 5.47 8.25
N ASP A 55 -5.16 5.74 8.44
CA ASP A 55 -6.18 5.52 7.42
C ASP A 55 -6.32 6.77 6.56
N PHE A 56 -5.49 6.87 5.51
CA PHE A 56 -5.39 8.09 4.72
C PHE A 56 -6.13 8.00 3.38
N THR A 57 -6.69 9.14 2.98
CA THR A 57 -7.31 9.33 1.68
C THR A 57 -6.37 10.11 0.76
N ILE A 58 -6.31 9.69 -0.50
CA ILE A 58 -5.57 10.34 -1.58
C ILE A 58 -6.61 10.92 -2.54
N PRO A 59 -7.01 12.19 -2.37
CA PRO A 59 -7.96 12.82 -3.26
C PRO A 59 -7.30 13.25 -4.57
N ASP A 60 -8.11 13.39 -5.62
CA ASP A 60 -7.75 13.86 -6.95
C ASP A 60 -6.97 15.18 -6.93
N ASN A 61 -7.23 16.06 -5.95
CA ASN A 61 -6.52 17.33 -5.81
C ASN A 61 -5.06 17.23 -5.30
N LEU A 62 -4.59 16.02 -4.97
CA LEU A 62 -3.16 15.71 -4.75
C LEU A 62 -2.47 15.17 -6.01
N GLY A 63 -3.20 15.11 -7.12
CA GLY A 63 -2.70 14.70 -8.42
C GLY A 63 -3.10 15.68 -9.51
N GLN A 64 -2.87 15.25 -10.75
CA GLN A 64 -3.26 15.95 -11.95
C GLN A 64 -4.06 15.00 -12.84
N GLN A 65 -5.26 15.41 -13.24
CA GLN A 65 -6.12 14.63 -14.13
C GLN A 65 -6.02 15.13 -15.57
N GLU A 66 -5.82 14.20 -16.51
CA GLU A 66 -5.92 14.42 -17.95
C GLU A 66 -6.91 13.41 -18.53
N GLY A 67 -8.13 13.86 -18.86
CA GLY A 67 -9.18 12.97 -19.34
C GLY A 67 -9.53 11.88 -18.33
N GLY A 68 -9.45 10.62 -18.74
CA GLY A 68 -9.66 9.45 -17.87
C GLY A 68 -8.48 9.10 -16.96
N ASN A 69 -7.32 9.75 -17.11
CA ASN A 69 -6.13 9.44 -16.33
C ASN A 69 -5.95 10.41 -15.16
N LEU A 70 -5.86 9.89 -13.94
CA LEU A 70 -5.52 10.65 -12.73
C LEU A 70 -4.10 10.26 -12.29
N PHE A 71 -3.15 11.19 -12.45
CA PHE A 71 -1.75 10.97 -12.14
C PHE A 71 -1.42 11.44 -10.72
N HIS A 72 -0.78 10.60 -9.92
CA HIS A 72 -0.24 10.92 -8.60
C HIS A 72 1.27 10.71 -8.54
N SER A 73 1.95 11.54 -7.75
CA SER A 73 3.40 11.49 -7.60
C SER A 73 3.81 11.59 -6.14
N PHE A 74 4.50 10.56 -5.69
CA PHE A 74 4.93 10.40 -4.31
C PHE A 74 6.45 10.39 -4.21
N GLN A 75 6.98 11.07 -3.21
CA GLN A 75 8.37 10.92 -2.79
C GLN A 75 8.57 9.58 -2.06
N THR A 76 7.58 9.18 -1.26
CA THR A 76 7.53 7.91 -0.52
C THR A 76 6.09 7.41 -0.54
N PHE A 77 5.89 6.11 -0.66
CA PHE A 77 4.56 5.49 -0.58
C PHE A 77 4.65 4.12 0.08
N ASN A 78 4.22 4.05 1.33
CA ASN A 78 4.10 2.86 2.15
C ASN A 78 2.69 2.78 2.73
N ILE A 79 2.30 1.58 3.13
CA ILE A 79 1.09 1.32 3.89
C ILE A 79 1.46 0.28 4.95
N ASN A 80 1.68 0.68 6.19
CA ASN A 80 2.08 -0.24 7.24
C ASN A 80 0.93 -1.15 7.70
N THR A 81 1.26 -2.13 8.54
CA THR A 81 0.27 -3.03 9.15
C THR A 81 -0.81 -2.25 9.89
N GLY A 82 -2.07 -2.50 9.54
CA GLY A 82 -3.23 -1.84 10.15
C GLY A 82 -3.52 -0.45 9.59
N GLU A 83 -2.78 0.00 8.59
CA GLU A 83 -3.05 1.24 7.85
C GLU A 83 -3.85 0.99 6.57
N SER A 84 -4.38 2.08 5.99
CA SER A 84 -5.04 2.04 4.70
C SER A 84 -4.76 3.29 3.86
N ALA A 85 -4.61 3.07 2.55
CA ALA A 85 -4.55 4.12 1.54
C ALA A 85 -5.76 4.01 0.63
N THR A 86 -6.54 5.08 0.52
CA THR A 86 -7.77 5.11 -0.30
C THR A 86 -7.69 6.19 -1.37
N PHE A 87 -7.61 5.81 -2.64
CA PHE A 87 -7.75 6.75 -3.75
C PHE A 87 -9.22 7.18 -3.93
N THR A 88 -9.43 8.47 -4.13
CA THR A 88 -10.76 9.07 -4.38
C THR A 88 -10.67 10.10 -5.49
N GLY A 89 -11.75 10.26 -6.24
CA GLY A 89 -11.81 11.20 -7.36
C GLY A 89 -13.15 11.11 -8.08
N PRO A 90 -13.33 11.88 -9.17
CA PRO A 90 -14.55 11.86 -9.95
C PRO A 90 -14.71 10.54 -10.72
N SER A 91 -15.95 10.16 -11.01
CA SER A 91 -16.28 8.94 -11.77
C SER A 91 -15.81 8.94 -13.22
N SER A 92 -15.24 10.05 -13.71
CA SER A 92 -14.62 10.14 -15.03
C SER A 92 -13.23 9.51 -15.07
N VAL A 93 -12.64 9.19 -13.91
CA VAL A 93 -11.31 8.58 -13.84
C VAL A 93 -11.42 7.10 -14.15
N GLU A 94 -10.72 6.68 -15.19
CA GLU A 94 -10.58 5.29 -15.64
C GLU A 94 -9.27 4.66 -15.13
N ASN A 95 -8.20 5.46 -15.02
CA ASN A 95 -6.89 5.00 -14.56
C ASN A 95 -6.33 5.93 -13.48
N ILE A 96 -6.02 5.37 -12.32
CA ILE A 96 -5.22 6.00 -11.28
C ILE A 96 -3.78 5.57 -11.51
N ILE A 97 -2.89 6.51 -11.86
CA ILE A 97 -1.51 6.24 -12.24
C ILE A 97 -0.57 6.89 -11.24
N SER A 98 -0.01 6.09 -10.34
CA SER A 98 0.82 6.55 -9.24
C SER A 98 2.29 6.17 -9.43
N ARG A 99 3.20 7.14 -9.23
CA ARG A 99 4.64 6.89 -9.19
C ARG A 99 5.25 7.20 -7.83
N VAL A 100 6.33 6.50 -7.49
CA VAL A 100 7.20 6.79 -6.35
C VAL A 100 8.57 7.23 -6.88
N THR A 101 8.90 8.50 -6.70
CA THR A 101 10.13 9.14 -7.19
C THR A 101 11.30 9.03 -6.21
N GLY A 102 11.03 8.55 -5.00
CA GLY A 102 12.06 8.21 -4.01
C GLY A 102 12.88 6.99 -4.36
N ARG A 103 14.06 6.93 -3.74
CA ARG A 103 15.03 5.84 -3.90
C ARG A 103 14.85 4.71 -2.89
N SER A 104 13.63 4.56 -2.39
CA SER A 104 13.28 3.57 -1.38
C SER A 104 12.14 2.71 -1.90
N GLU A 105 12.21 1.43 -1.58
CA GLU A 105 11.14 0.47 -1.86
C GLU A 105 9.84 0.91 -1.20
N SER A 106 8.73 0.56 -1.84
CA SER A 106 7.40 0.67 -1.24
C SER A 106 7.11 -0.55 -0.39
N PHE A 107 6.84 -0.37 0.89
CA PHE A 107 6.36 -1.42 1.78
C PHE A 107 4.85 -1.33 1.93
N ILE A 108 4.15 -2.36 1.45
CA ILE A 108 2.70 -2.47 1.43
C ILE A 108 2.31 -3.67 2.30
N ASP A 109 1.94 -3.40 3.55
CA ASP A 109 1.47 -4.37 4.53
C ASP A 109 0.12 -3.96 5.15
N GLY A 110 -0.60 -3.03 4.52
CA GLY A 110 -1.96 -2.65 4.88
C GLY A 110 -2.92 -2.73 3.69
N THR A 111 -4.03 -2.00 3.77
CA THR A 111 -5.06 -2.02 2.70
C THR A 111 -4.84 -0.92 1.68
N LEU A 112 -4.65 -1.27 0.42
CA LEU A 112 -4.66 -0.35 -0.72
C LEU A 112 -6.02 -0.42 -1.41
N SER A 113 -6.70 0.72 -1.56
CA SER A 113 -8.07 0.76 -2.07
C SER A 113 -8.34 1.92 -3.03
N SER A 114 -9.39 1.76 -3.85
CA SER A 114 -9.96 2.81 -4.69
C SER A 114 -11.46 2.90 -4.49
N LYS A 115 -11.97 4.11 -4.24
CA LYS A 115 -13.42 4.39 -4.24
C LYS A 115 -13.95 4.90 -5.58
N ILE A 116 -13.11 4.92 -6.61
CA ILE A 116 -13.52 5.25 -7.97
C ILE A 116 -13.91 3.96 -8.65
N ASP A 117 -15.21 3.79 -8.91
CA ASP A 117 -15.76 2.54 -9.43
C ASP A 117 -15.20 2.18 -10.81
N GLY A 118 -14.70 0.95 -10.95
CA GLY A 118 -14.11 0.42 -12.19
C GLY A 118 -12.72 0.95 -12.53
N ALA A 119 -12.18 1.91 -11.78
CA ALA A 119 -10.88 2.51 -12.10
C ALA A 119 -9.73 1.51 -11.91
N ASN A 120 -8.86 1.42 -12.92
CA ASN A 120 -7.60 0.69 -12.83
C ASN A 120 -6.61 1.44 -11.96
N LEU A 121 -5.72 0.74 -11.26
CA LEU A 121 -4.69 1.34 -10.43
C LEU A 121 -3.31 0.83 -10.83
N TYR A 122 -2.44 1.78 -11.17
CA TYR A 122 -1.04 1.55 -11.52
C TYR A 122 -0.16 2.13 -10.42
N LEU A 123 0.71 1.30 -9.83
CA LEU A 123 1.71 1.71 -8.85
C LEU A 123 3.11 1.42 -9.39
N LEU A 124 3.89 2.47 -9.64
CA LEU A 124 5.25 2.37 -10.16
C LEU A 124 6.27 2.79 -9.10
N ASN A 125 7.21 1.91 -8.78
CA ASN A 125 8.38 2.24 -7.95
C ASN A 125 9.62 1.46 -8.45
N PRO A 126 10.54 2.10 -9.19
CA PRO A 126 11.77 1.47 -9.67
C PRO A 126 12.67 0.91 -8.58
N SER A 127 12.58 1.44 -7.36
CA SER A 127 13.37 0.94 -6.23
C SER A 127 12.90 -0.44 -5.76
N GLY A 128 11.65 -0.81 -6.04
CA GLY A 128 11.04 -2.07 -5.63
C GLY A 128 9.73 -1.90 -4.86
N ILE A 129 8.99 -3.00 -4.74
CA ILE A 129 7.72 -3.09 -4.04
C ILE A 129 7.69 -4.38 -3.21
N LEU A 130 7.59 -4.24 -1.89
CA LEU A 130 7.43 -5.34 -0.95
C LEU A 130 5.98 -5.38 -0.48
N PHE A 131 5.27 -6.44 -0.83
CA PHE A 131 3.99 -6.76 -0.21
C PHE A 131 4.22 -7.66 0.99
N GLY A 132 3.73 -7.26 2.16
CA GLY A 132 3.79 -8.03 3.40
C GLY A 132 2.59 -8.98 3.57
N GLU A 133 2.53 -9.69 4.70
CA GLU A 133 1.53 -10.72 4.95
C GLU A 133 0.11 -10.16 5.14
N ASN A 134 0.00 -8.90 5.54
CA ASN A 134 -1.26 -8.20 5.82
C ASN A 134 -1.73 -7.34 4.65
N ALA A 135 -0.99 -7.32 3.53
CA ALA A 135 -1.35 -6.56 2.35
C ALA A 135 -2.69 -7.01 1.77
N SER A 136 -3.60 -6.06 1.58
CA SER A 136 -4.92 -6.30 0.97
C SER A 136 -5.20 -5.27 -0.13
N LEU A 137 -5.91 -5.69 -1.17
CA LEU A 137 -6.32 -4.84 -2.29
C LEU A 137 -7.84 -4.79 -2.35
N ASP A 138 -8.40 -3.59 -2.24
CA ASP A 138 -9.83 -3.31 -2.44
C ASP A 138 -9.99 -2.37 -3.65
N ILE A 139 -9.87 -2.95 -4.84
CA ILE A 139 -9.87 -2.24 -6.12
C ILE A 139 -10.88 -2.91 -7.03
N THR A 140 -11.86 -2.13 -7.51
CA THR A 140 -12.90 -2.66 -8.39
C THR A 140 -12.48 -2.73 -9.87
N GLY A 141 -11.38 -2.10 -10.28
CA GLY A 141 -10.75 -2.26 -11.60
C GLY A 141 -9.57 -3.24 -11.60
N SER A 142 -8.66 -3.09 -12.57
CA SER A 142 -7.39 -3.85 -12.61
C SER A 142 -6.32 -3.21 -11.71
N PHE A 143 -5.39 -4.01 -11.20
CA PHE A 143 -4.24 -3.52 -10.43
C PHE A 143 -2.93 -3.93 -11.10
N HIS A 144 -2.05 -2.96 -11.30
CA HIS A 144 -0.73 -3.14 -11.88
C HIS A 144 0.34 -2.56 -10.96
N ALA A 145 1.20 -3.42 -10.42
CA ALA A 145 2.40 -3.00 -9.69
C ALA A 145 3.63 -3.20 -10.57
N SER A 146 4.50 -2.19 -10.66
CA SER A 146 5.65 -2.23 -11.55
C SER A 146 6.88 -1.57 -10.96
N THR A 147 8.06 -2.08 -11.33
CA THR A 147 9.36 -1.45 -11.05
C THR A 147 9.93 -0.75 -12.29
N ALA A 148 9.08 -0.47 -13.28
CA ALA A 148 9.44 0.26 -14.47
C ALA A 148 9.79 1.73 -14.18
N ASP A 149 10.77 2.25 -14.90
CA ASP A 149 11.23 3.63 -14.84
C ASP A 149 10.27 4.60 -15.53
N VAL A 150 9.48 4.10 -16.50
CA VAL A 150 8.54 4.88 -17.29
C VAL A 150 7.28 4.06 -17.59
N LEU A 151 6.12 4.70 -17.52
CA LEU A 151 4.90 4.20 -18.16
C LEU A 151 4.68 4.96 -19.46
N HIS A 152 4.74 4.26 -20.59
CA HIS A 152 4.35 4.80 -21.88
C HIS A 152 2.83 4.82 -21.98
N LEU A 153 2.30 5.96 -22.38
CA LEU A 153 0.91 6.11 -22.79
C LEU A 153 0.86 6.00 -24.32
N GLU A 154 -0.31 5.73 -24.85
CA GLU A 154 -0.56 5.83 -26.29
C GLU A 154 -0.27 7.25 -26.80
N GLU A 155 -0.19 7.40 -28.12
CA GLU A 155 0.03 8.68 -28.81
C GLU A 155 1.31 9.43 -28.36
N GLY A 156 2.30 8.70 -27.82
CA GLY A 156 3.59 9.25 -27.42
C GLY A 156 3.62 9.90 -26.04
N GLY A 157 2.54 9.81 -25.26
CA GLY A 157 2.55 10.21 -23.85
C GLY A 157 3.52 9.36 -23.02
N ARG A 158 4.02 9.91 -21.92
CA ARG A 158 4.94 9.22 -21.03
C ARG A 158 4.83 9.73 -19.61
N PHE A 159 4.81 8.82 -18.66
CA PHE A 159 4.88 9.13 -17.25
C PHE A 159 6.19 8.59 -16.68
N ASP A 160 7.17 9.48 -16.50
CA ASP A 160 8.54 9.13 -16.14
C ASP A 160 8.71 9.16 -14.62
N VAL A 161 9.14 8.05 -14.03
CA VAL A 161 9.32 7.92 -12.58
C VAL A 161 10.67 8.47 -12.14
N THR A 162 11.72 8.18 -12.91
CA THR A 162 13.11 8.53 -12.56
C THR A 162 13.45 10.00 -12.82
N ASN A 163 12.81 10.61 -13.81
CA ASN A 163 12.96 12.02 -14.14
C ASN A 163 11.58 12.65 -14.38
N PRO A 164 10.87 13.02 -13.30
CA PRO A 164 9.51 13.56 -13.35
C PRO A 164 9.27 14.69 -14.36
N SER A 165 10.25 15.57 -14.56
CA SER A 165 10.14 16.71 -15.49
C SER A 165 10.13 16.32 -16.96
N ASN A 166 10.50 15.07 -17.30
CA ASN A 166 10.37 14.52 -18.65
C ASN A 166 8.98 13.94 -18.95
N SER A 167 8.05 14.01 -18.01
CA SER A 167 6.70 13.46 -18.20
C SER A 167 5.89 14.32 -19.16
N LEU A 168 5.20 13.66 -20.08
CA LEU A 168 4.18 14.24 -20.94
C LEU A 168 2.86 13.55 -20.60
N LEU A 169 2.07 14.20 -19.75
CA LEU A 169 0.76 13.71 -19.34
C LEU A 169 -0.23 13.93 -20.48
N THR A 170 -1.00 12.90 -20.79
CA THR A 170 -2.01 12.94 -21.86
C THR A 170 -3.26 12.19 -21.42
N VAL A 171 -4.33 12.37 -22.20
CA VAL A 171 -5.57 11.61 -22.05
C VAL A 171 -5.48 10.17 -22.56
N ALA A 172 -4.35 9.81 -23.19
CA ALA A 172 -4.17 8.54 -23.88
C ALA A 172 -3.96 7.39 -22.88
N GLN A 173 -4.40 6.18 -23.23
CA GLN A 173 -4.41 5.04 -22.30
C GLN A 173 -2.97 4.54 -21.99
N PRO A 174 -2.73 3.92 -20.82
CA PRO A 174 -1.49 3.18 -20.54
C PRO A 174 -1.24 2.09 -21.59
N ALA A 175 -0.03 2.09 -22.18
CA ALA A 175 0.32 1.19 -23.27
C ALA A 175 1.42 0.19 -22.90
N ALA A 176 2.50 0.66 -22.25
CA ALA A 176 3.66 -0.20 -21.98
C ALA A 176 4.52 0.28 -20.81
N PHE A 177 5.13 -0.67 -20.11
CA PHE A 177 6.14 -0.40 -19.08
C PHE A 177 7.54 -0.37 -19.70
N GLY A 178 8.32 0.67 -19.39
CA GLY A 178 9.67 0.90 -19.89
C GLY A 178 10.71 0.84 -18.78
N PHE A 179 11.80 0.10 -19.03
CA PHE A 179 12.96 -0.01 -18.15
C PHE A 179 14.17 0.64 -18.82
N LEU A 180 14.83 1.57 -18.13
CA LEU A 180 15.99 2.32 -18.61
C LEU A 180 17.32 1.68 -18.16
N GLY A 181 17.28 0.77 -17.18
CA GLY A 181 18.43 0.02 -16.67
C GLY A 181 18.26 -1.50 -16.77
N ASN A 182 19.34 -2.23 -16.47
CA ASN A 182 19.38 -3.69 -16.49
C ASN A 182 19.16 -4.35 -15.11
N ASP A 183 18.99 -3.55 -14.07
CA ASP A 183 18.83 -4.01 -12.68
C ASP A 183 17.60 -3.33 -12.05
N PRO A 184 16.38 -3.67 -12.51
CA PRO A 184 15.18 -3.09 -11.94
C PRO A 184 14.93 -3.66 -10.53
N GLY A 185 14.37 -2.82 -9.66
CA GLY A 185 14.00 -3.20 -8.30
C GLY A 185 13.11 -4.44 -8.24
N ALA A 186 13.12 -5.10 -7.10
CA ALA A 186 12.37 -6.32 -6.90
C ALA A 186 10.90 -6.04 -6.55
N ILE A 187 10.01 -6.90 -7.04
CA ILE A 187 8.68 -7.09 -6.46
C ILE A 187 8.74 -8.35 -5.60
N THR A 188 8.51 -8.19 -4.30
CA THR A 188 8.61 -9.26 -3.31
C THR A 188 7.26 -9.48 -2.64
N LEU A 189 6.88 -10.74 -2.47
CA LEU A 189 5.68 -11.16 -1.74
C LEU A 189 6.11 -11.96 -0.50
N GLU A 190 5.97 -11.39 0.69
CA GLU A 190 6.36 -12.03 1.95
C GLU A 190 5.14 -12.47 2.74
N GLY A 191 4.79 -13.75 2.65
CA GLY A 191 3.60 -14.28 3.34
C GLY A 191 2.27 -13.73 2.81
N THR A 192 2.29 -12.87 1.79
CA THR A 192 1.14 -12.22 1.22
C THR A 192 0.20 -13.22 0.56
N ARG A 193 -1.08 -13.09 0.86
CA ARG A 193 -2.16 -13.72 0.09
C ARG A 193 -3.01 -12.62 -0.53
N ILE A 194 -2.73 -12.26 -1.78
CA ILE A 194 -3.60 -11.35 -2.53
C ILE A 194 -4.87 -12.14 -2.89
N VAL A 195 -5.96 -11.86 -2.17
CA VAL A 195 -7.29 -12.42 -2.45
C VAL A 195 -8.05 -11.40 -3.29
N VAL A 196 -8.34 -11.75 -4.54
CA VAL A 196 -9.32 -11.01 -5.34
C VAL A 196 -10.68 -11.60 -5.00
N GLU A 197 -11.43 -10.96 -4.11
CA GLU A 197 -12.78 -11.41 -3.76
C GLU A 197 -13.73 -11.07 -4.91
N ALA A 198 -14.34 -12.11 -5.50
CA ALA A 198 -15.49 -11.90 -6.37
C ALA A 198 -16.66 -11.40 -5.49
N PRO A 199 -17.40 -10.35 -5.90
CA PRO A 199 -18.59 -9.92 -5.16
C PRO A 199 -19.53 -11.10 -4.89
N PRO A 200 -20.20 -11.13 -3.73
CA PRO A 200 -21.13 -12.19 -3.39
C PRO A 200 -22.18 -12.31 -4.48
N GLU A 201 -22.25 -13.49 -5.10
CA GLU A 201 -23.25 -13.86 -6.09
C GLU A 201 -24.63 -13.64 -5.44
N LEU A 202 -25.38 -12.67 -5.97
CA LEU A 202 -26.74 -12.45 -5.53
C LEU A 202 -27.56 -13.66 -5.99
N GLU A 203 -27.90 -14.56 -5.07
CA GLU A 203 -28.91 -15.60 -5.30
C GLU A 203 -30.26 -14.91 -5.57
N GLY A 204 -30.52 -14.60 -6.84
CA GLY A 204 -31.77 -14.01 -7.33
C GLY A 204 -32.27 -14.78 -8.55
N PRO A 205 -33.59 -15.03 -8.66
CA PRO A 205 -34.13 -15.82 -9.77
C PRO A 205 -33.98 -15.02 -11.07
N GLU A 206 -33.31 -15.63 -12.05
CA GLU A 206 -33.09 -15.09 -13.39
C GLU A 206 -34.36 -14.45 -13.97
N ARG A 207 -34.24 -13.17 -14.32
CA ARG A 207 -34.89 -12.55 -15.49
C ARG A 207 -34.32 -11.16 -15.77
N ASP A 208 -33.60 -11.13 -16.89
CA ASP A 208 -33.47 -10.06 -17.87
C ASP A 208 -32.37 -8.99 -17.72
N GLU A 209 -31.53 -9.00 -18.76
CA GLU A 209 -30.65 -7.96 -19.31
C GLU A 209 -29.43 -7.50 -18.49
N GLY A 210 -28.33 -8.26 -18.68
CA GLY A 210 -27.08 -7.63 -19.15
C GLY A 210 -26.29 -6.79 -18.16
N ARG A 211 -26.24 -7.16 -16.89
CA ARG A 211 -25.13 -6.76 -16.01
C ARG A 211 -24.24 -7.96 -15.75
N GLY A 212 -23.51 -8.32 -16.78
CA GLY A 212 -22.37 -9.21 -16.63
C GLY A 212 -21.42 -8.60 -15.61
N PHE A 213 -20.89 -9.46 -14.75
CA PHE A 213 -19.57 -9.24 -14.18
C PHE A 213 -18.66 -8.81 -15.34
N ASP A 214 -17.99 -7.66 -15.26
CA ASP A 214 -17.04 -7.29 -16.31
C ASP A 214 -15.89 -8.31 -16.31
N GLU A 215 -15.99 -9.26 -17.25
CA GLU A 215 -14.93 -10.15 -17.68
C GLU A 215 -13.70 -9.30 -18.04
N GLY A 216 -12.59 -9.35 -17.28
CA GLY A 216 -11.35 -8.69 -17.68
C GLY A 216 -10.45 -8.06 -16.60
N LYS A 217 -10.81 -8.11 -15.31
CA LYS A 217 -9.97 -7.51 -14.25
C LYS A 217 -8.66 -8.29 -14.07
N THR A 218 -7.54 -7.58 -14.09
CA THR A 218 -6.20 -8.17 -14.09
C THR A 218 -5.41 -7.74 -12.86
N LEU A 219 -4.69 -8.69 -12.24
CA LEU A 219 -3.59 -8.40 -11.32
C LEU A 219 -2.27 -8.61 -12.07
N SER A 220 -1.48 -7.56 -12.24
CA SER A 220 -0.17 -7.65 -12.90
C SER A 220 0.96 -7.20 -11.99
N LEU A 221 2.03 -7.99 -11.94
CA LEU A 221 3.31 -7.61 -11.33
C LEU A 221 4.35 -7.55 -12.46
N ILE A 222 4.93 -6.38 -12.71
CA ILE A 222 5.83 -6.13 -13.85
C ILE A 222 7.20 -5.66 -13.35
N GLY A 223 8.21 -6.53 -13.38
CA GLY A 223 9.55 -6.22 -12.91
C GLY A 223 10.33 -7.48 -12.54
N SER A 224 11.45 -7.32 -11.84
CA SER A 224 12.16 -8.45 -11.23
C SER A 224 11.34 -9.02 -10.08
N ILE A 225 10.80 -10.24 -10.19
CA ILE A 225 9.99 -10.84 -9.13
C ILE A 225 10.88 -11.75 -8.27
N ASN A 226 11.09 -11.39 -7.00
CA ASN A 226 11.79 -12.22 -6.03
C ASN A 226 10.77 -12.91 -5.12
N HIS A 227 10.65 -14.24 -5.23
CA HIS A 227 9.77 -15.03 -4.37
C HIS A 227 10.54 -16.25 -3.80
N PRO A 228 10.54 -16.48 -2.47
CA PRO A 228 11.03 -17.73 -1.91
C PRO A 228 10.05 -18.85 -2.30
N LEU A 229 10.40 -19.66 -3.29
CA LEU A 229 9.54 -20.74 -3.82
C LEU A 229 9.09 -21.70 -2.72
N SER A 230 7.78 -21.76 -2.45
CA SER A 230 7.07 -22.98 -2.03
C SER A 230 5.54 -22.91 -2.03
N LYS A 231 4.89 -21.75 -2.12
CA LYS A 231 3.41 -21.67 -2.03
C LYS A 231 2.80 -20.53 -2.85
N ILE A 232 2.96 -20.56 -4.16
CA ILE A 232 1.94 -19.94 -5.00
C ILE A 232 0.78 -20.92 -5.08
N ARG A 233 -0.25 -20.72 -4.26
CA ARG A 233 -1.54 -21.40 -4.39
C ARG A 233 -2.53 -20.40 -5.00
N PHE A 234 -2.58 -20.33 -6.32
CA PHE A 234 -3.70 -19.68 -6.99
C PHE A 234 -4.95 -20.53 -6.73
N CYS A 235 -5.91 -20.01 -5.96
CA CYS A 235 -7.25 -20.59 -5.92
C CYS A 235 -8.00 -20.08 -7.14
N LEU A 236 -7.81 -20.75 -8.28
CA LEU A 236 -8.73 -20.64 -9.41
C LEU A 236 -9.94 -21.51 -9.06
N HIS A 237 -11.10 -20.91 -8.82
CA HIS A 237 -12.34 -21.68 -8.81
C HIS A 237 -12.76 -21.86 -10.27
N GLN A 238 -12.72 -23.11 -10.76
CA GLN A 238 -13.33 -23.43 -12.04
C GLN A 238 -14.85 -23.28 -11.90
N ILE A 239 -15.40 -22.26 -12.55
CA ILE A 239 -16.80 -22.26 -12.94
C ILE A 239 -16.84 -22.81 -14.36
N HIS A 240 -17.56 -23.90 -14.56
CA HIS A 240 -17.78 -24.49 -15.87
C HIS A 240 -18.37 -23.43 -16.81
N GLY A 241 -17.64 -23.03 -17.86
CA GLY A 241 -18.27 -22.34 -19.00
C GLY A 241 -17.43 -21.31 -19.74
N LEU A 242 -16.66 -20.44 -19.09
CA LEU A 242 -15.93 -19.34 -19.74
C LEU A 242 -14.62 -19.01 -18.99
N HIS A 243 -13.58 -18.64 -19.75
CA HIS A 243 -12.17 -18.59 -19.32
C HIS A 243 -11.83 -17.39 -18.41
N PRO A 244 -11.26 -17.59 -17.20
CA PRO A 244 -10.47 -16.56 -16.53
C PRO A 244 -9.06 -16.49 -17.15
N VAL A 245 -8.70 -15.37 -17.78
CA VAL A 245 -7.33 -15.12 -18.24
C VAL A 245 -6.54 -14.47 -17.10
N LEU A 246 -5.95 -15.30 -16.26
CA LEU A 246 -4.91 -14.88 -15.32
C LEU A 246 -3.64 -14.60 -16.12
N GLY A 247 -3.43 -13.35 -16.52
CA GLY A 247 -2.25 -12.92 -17.27
C GLY A 247 -1.05 -12.64 -16.35
N LEU A 248 -0.31 -13.67 -15.95
CA LEU A 248 1.03 -13.49 -15.38
C LEU A 248 2.04 -13.37 -16.52
N GLN A 249 2.39 -12.15 -16.93
CA GLN A 249 3.46 -11.92 -17.90
C GLN A 249 4.80 -11.78 -17.16
N VAL A 250 5.42 -12.91 -16.83
CA VAL A 250 6.80 -12.95 -16.36
C VAL A 250 7.71 -12.73 -17.58
N LEU A 251 8.30 -11.55 -17.71
CA LEU A 251 9.37 -11.31 -18.67
C LEU A 251 10.70 -11.72 -18.03
N GLY A 252 11.15 -12.95 -18.30
CA GLY A 252 12.46 -13.46 -17.90
C GLY A 252 12.40 -14.88 -17.34
N GLU A 253 12.99 -15.81 -18.11
CA GLU A 253 13.25 -17.25 -17.86
C GLU A 253 12.16 -18.28 -18.28
N PRO A 254 12.53 -19.34 -19.03
CA PRO A 254 11.62 -20.35 -19.57
C PRO A 254 11.51 -21.59 -18.68
N GLN A 255 10.42 -22.35 -18.90
CA GLN A 255 10.16 -23.73 -18.45
C GLN A 255 9.60 -23.93 -17.03
N LEU A 256 8.28 -23.78 -16.86
CA LEU A 256 7.55 -24.65 -15.93
C LEU A 256 6.25 -25.15 -16.58
N ARG A 257 6.19 -26.46 -16.84
CA ARG A 257 4.96 -27.21 -17.07
C ARG A 257 4.29 -27.46 -15.73
N TYR A 258 2.97 -27.28 -15.66
CA TYR A 258 2.17 -27.67 -14.50
C TYR A 258 1.10 -28.68 -14.94
N GLU A 259 1.10 -29.84 -14.28
CA GLU A 259 -0.05 -30.75 -14.22
C GLU A 259 -0.76 -30.50 -12.87
N CYS A 260 -2.07 -30.28 -12.91
CA CYS A 260 -2.92 -30.20 -11.72
C CYS A 260 -3.41 -31.61 -11.33
N LEU A 261 -3.33 -31.96 -10.04
CA LEU A 261 -4.12 -33.04 -9.43
C LEU A 261 -5.45 -32.48 -8.91
#